data_AF-V4RGX7-F1
#
_entry.id   AF-V4RGX7-F1
#
_cell.length_a   1.000
_cell.length_b   1.000
_cell.length_c   1.000
_cell.angle_alpha   90.00
_cell.angle_beta   90.00
_cell.angle_gamma   90.00
#
_symmetry.space_group_name_H-M   'P 1'
#
loop_
_entity.id
_entity.type
_entity.pdbx_description
1 polymer ?
#
loop_
_entity_poly.entity_id
_entity_poly.type
_entity_poly.pdbx_seq_one_letter_code
_entity_poly.pdbx_strand_id
1 'polypeptide(L)'
;MIMARKPREKRLEERAEYQRAYRARQKAERKPSRDDVARVVLRWEIGRALTMENRKLERLERVVIEGLVEQGFDRDAAKHRFHEIVDRYEDGWNFRLKPHLRPNGDDA
;
A
#
# COMPACT_ATOMS: atom_id res chain seq x y z
N MET A 1 18.99 41.02 3.37
CA MET A 1 18.69 40.51 2.01
C MET A 1 17.41 39.69 2.07
N ILE A 2 16.31 40.14 1.45
CA ILE A 2 15.10 39.32 1.30
C ILE A 2 15.31 38.49 0.04
N MET A 3 15.53 37.18 0.16
CA MET A 3 15.60 36.31 -1.01
C MET A 3 14.25 36.32 -1.74
N ALA A 4 14.24 36.79 -2.99
CA ALA A 4 13.08 36.73 -3.85
C ALA A 4 12.60 35.27 -3.97
N ARG A 5 11.38 34.99 -3.50
CA ARG A 5 10.79 33.65 -3.61
C ARG A 5 10.63 33.32 -5.10
N LYS A 6 11.21 32.20 -5.54
CA LYS A 6 11.00 31.66 -6.91
C LYS A 6 9.50 31.59 -7.25
N PRO A 7 9.11 31.89 -8.50
CA PRO A 7 7.72 31.79 -8.97
C PRO A 7 7.12 30.41 -8.64
N ARG A 8 5.84 30.38 -8.24
CA ARG A 8 5.17 29.16 -7.74
C ARG A 8 5.24 28.01 -8.74
N GLU A 9 5.12 28.30 -10.03
CA GLU A 9 5.18 27.34 -11.14
C GLU A 9 6.54 26.67 -11.23
N LYS A 10 7.64 27.44 -11.28
CA LYS A 10 9.01 26.89 -11.30
C LYS A 10 9.29 25.97 -10.10
N ARG A 11 8.76 26.30 -8.91
CA ARG A 11 8.90 25.43 -7.73
C ARG A 11 8.09 24.13 -7.84
N LEU A 12 6.93 24.16 -8.51
CA LEU A 12 6.10 22.97 -8.72
C LEU A 12 6.77 22.04 -9.73
N GLU A 13 7.33 22.59 -10.81
CA GLU A 13 8.10 21.85 -11.81
C GLU A 13 9.33 21.17 -11.20
N GLU A 14 10.17 21.93 -10.47
CA GLU A 14 11.36 21.40 -9.79
C GLU A 14 10.99 20.27 -8.80
N ARG A 15 9.87 20.41 -8.07
CA ARG A 15 9.37 19.37 -7.17
C ARG A 15 8.87 18.13 -7.91
N ALA A 16 8.20 18.31 -9.04
CA ALA A 16 7.70 17.21 -9.86
C ALA A 16 8.87 16.42 -10.47
N GLU A 17 9.89 17.10 -10.99
CA GLU A 17 11.12 16.50 -11.49
C GLU A 17 11.85 15.72 -10.41
N TYR A 18 12.04 16.33 -9.24
CA TYR A 18 12.67 15.68 -8.10
C TYR A 18 11.91 14.41 -7.68
N GLN A 19 10.58 14.47 -7.59
CA GLN A 19 9.76 13.30 -7.27
C GLN A 19 9.84 12.21 -8.35
N ARG A 20 9.90 12.58 -9.63
CA ARG A 20 10.06 11.62 -10.73
C ARG A 20 11.41 10.91 -10.62
N ALA A 21 12.50 11.66 -10.46
CA ALA A 21 13.85 11.09 -10.31
C ALA A 21 13.94 10.20 -9.06
N TYR A 22 13.36 10.64 -7.94
CA TYR A 22 13.31 9.85 -6.72
C TYR A 22 12.55 8.53 -6.91
N ARG A 23 11.38 8.55 -7.54
CA ARG A 23 10.61 7.32 -7.85
C ARG A 23 11.38 6.40 -8.82
N ALA A 24 12.06 6.95 -9.82
CA ALA A 24 12.87 6.18 -10.76
C ALA A 24 14.03 5.48 -10.05
N ARG A 25 14.72 6.17 -9.14
CA ARG A 25 15.80 5.58 -8.33
C ARG A 25 15.28 4.45 -7.43
N GLN A 26 14.18 4.70 -6.72
CA GLN A 26 13.54 3.68 -5.87
C GLN A 26 13.13 2.44 -6.67
N LYS A 27 12.67 2.62 -7.91
CA LYS A 27 12.31 1.55 -8.86
C LYS A 27 13.55 0.75 -9.28
N ALA A 28 14.64 1.42 -9.63
CA ALA A 28 15.91 0.79 -10.02
C ALA A 28 16.53 0.01 -8.86
N GLU A 29 16.48 0.56 -7.64
CA GLU A 29 16.93 -0.09 -6.40
C GLU A 29 15.99 -1.22 -5.94
N ARG A 30 14.86 -1.45 -6.64
CA ARG A 30 13.79 -2.39 -6.25
C ARG A 30 13.35 -2.23 -4.79
N LYS A 31 13.41 -1.00 -4.29
CA LYS A 31 13.17 -0.70 -2.89
C LYS A 31 11.67 -0.77 -2.58
N PRO A 32 11.23 -1.60 -1.61
CA PRO A 32 9.82 -1.68 -1.26
C PRO A 32 9.34 -0.37 -0.64
N SER A 33 8.12 0.02 -1.00
CA SER A 33 7.40 1.11 -0.34
C SER A 33 6.72 0.61 0.94
N ARG A 34 6.24 1.55 1.77
CA ARG A 34 5.41 1.23 2.95
C ARG A 34 4.19 0.38 2.57
N ASP A 35 3.54 0.68 1.44
CA ASP A 35 2.39 -0.08 0.94
C ASP A 35 2.78 -1.51 0.54
N ASP A 36 3.96 -1.69 -0.06
CA ASP A 36 4.44 -3.02 -0.43
C ASP A 36 4.66 -3.90 0.81
N VAL A 37 5.24 -3.32 1.87
CA VAL A 37 5.43 -4.02 3.15
C VAL A 37 4.09 -4.32 3.81
N ALA A 38 3.23 -3.31 3.95
CA ALA A 38 1.90 -3.46 4.56
C ALA A 38 1.07 -4.55 3.86
N ARG A 39 1.15 -4.59 2.53
CA ARG A 39 0.47 -5.58 1.71
C ARG A 39 0.96 -7.02 1.98
N VAL A 40 2.27 -7.23 2.08
CA VAL A 40 2.85 -8.55 2.39
C VAL A 40 2.46 -8.99 3.80
N VAL A 41 2.55 -8.09 4.78
CA VAL A 41 2.14 -8.37 6.16
C VAL A 41 0.67 -8.75 6.23
N LEU A 42 -0.21 -7.98 5.57
CA LEU A 42 -1.65 -8.22 5.58
C LEU A 42 -2.00 -9.60 4.99
N ARG A 43 -1.38 -10.00 3.88
CA ARG A 43 -1.59 -11.34 3.32
C ARG A 43 -1.18 -12.44 4.30
N TRP A 44 -0.03 -12.28 4.94
CA TRP A 44 0.45 -13.29 5.89
C TRP A 44 -0.48 -13.41 7.11
N GLU A 45 -0.93 -12.27 7.65
CA GLU A 45 -1.85 -12.24 8.79
C GLU A 45 -3.22 -12.83 8.44
N ILE A 46 -3.81 -12.45 7.30
CA ILE A 46 -5.09 -13.02 6.83
C ILE A 46 -4.95 -14.52 6.56
N GLY A 47 -3.93 -14.93 5.81
CA GLY A 47 -3.70 -16.35 5.52
C GLY A 47 -3.52 -17.18 6.80
N ARG A 48 -2.75 -16.67 7.77
CA ARG A 48 -2.58 -17.32 9.06
C ARG A 48 -3.90 -17.38 9.85
N ALA A 49 -4.66 -16.29 9.84
CA ALA A 49 -5.94 -16.22 10.52
C ALA A 49 -6.97 -17.19 9.94
N LEU A 50 -6.99 -17.38 8.62
CA LEU A 50 -7.86 -18.33 7.91
C LEU A 50 -7.47 -19.79 8.16
N THR A 51 -6.19 -20.10 8.35
CA THR A 51 -5.73 -21.47 8.66
C THR A 51 -5.87 -21.88 10.12
N MET A 52 -6.28 -20.95 10.99
CA MET A 52 -6.43 -21.17 12.43
C MET A 52 -7.89 -20.97 12.84
N GLU A 53 -8.26 -21.33 14.06
CA GLU A 53 -9.63 -21.13 14.56
C GLU A 53 -10.13 -19.69 14.33
N ASN A 54 -11.42 -19.55 14.02
CA ASN A 54 -12.14 -18.29 13.68
C ASN A 54 -11.78 -17.09 14.57
N ARG A 55 -11.45 -17.32 15.86
CA ARG A 55 -11.09 -16.28 16.83
C ARG A 55 -9.91 -15.41 16.40
N LYS A 56 -8.97 -15.89 15.58
CA LYS A 56 -7.83 -15.08 15.12
C LYS A 56 -8.23 -14.05 14.07
N LEU A 57 -9.11 -14.42 13.15
CA LEU A 57 -9.62 -13.51 12.14
C LEU A 57 -10.48 -12.42 12.78
N GLU A 58 -11.35 -12.78 13.72
CA GLU A 58 -12.16 -11.82 14.49
C GLU A 58 -11.30 -10.81 15.25
N ARG A 59 -10.19 -11.27 15.87
CA ARG A 59 -9.26 -10.38 16.56
C ARG A 59 -8.55 -9.43 15.59
N LEU A 60 -8.12 -9.95 14.43
CA LEU A 60 -7.48 -9.14 13.39
C LEU A 60 -8.43 -8.07 12.86
N GLU A 61 -9.67 -8.46 12.54
CA GLU A 61 -10.73 -7.54 12.12
C GLU A 61 -10.89 -6.42 13.15
N ARG A 62 -11.12 -6.77 14.42
CA ARG A 62 -11.32 -5.78 15.48
C ARG A 62 -10.18 -4.75 15.55
N VAL A 63 -8.93 -5.20 15.60
CA VAL A 63 -7.74 -4.32 15.70
C VAL A 63 -7.65 -3.37 14.51
N VAL A 64 -7.89 -3.88 13.29
CA VAL A 64 -7.83 -3.05 12.07
C VAL A 64 -8.96 -2.02 12.06
N ILE A 65 -10.19 -2.43 12.39
CA ILE A 65 -11.34 -1.52 12.41
C ILE A 65 -11.19 -0.44 13.48
N GLU A 66 -10.76 -0.81 14.69
CA GLU A 66 -10.51 0.17 15.76
C GLU A 66 -9.41 1.17 15.36
N GLY A 67 -8.30 0.70 14.80
CA GLY A 67 -7.22 1.59 14.35
C GLY A 67 -7.62 2.51 13.18
N LEU A 68 -8.55 2.09 12.32
CA LEU A 68 -9.12 2.97 11.27
C LEU A 68 -10.09 4.00 11.86
N VAL A 69 -10.93 3.60 12.81
CA VAL A 69 -11.86 4.52 13.48
C VAL A 69 -11.10 5.59 14.28
N GLU A 70 -10.00 5.24 14.94
CA GLU A 70 -9.13 6.20 15.64
C GLU A 70 -8.52 7.26 14.71
N GLN A 71 -8.34 6.93 13.43
CA GLN A 71 -7.89 7.88 12.40
C GLN A 71 -9.04 8.75 11.85
N GLY A 72 -10.27 8.54 12.32
CA GLY A 72 -11.47 9.28 11.90
C GLY A 72 -12.22 8.66 10.72
N PHE A 73 -11.93 7.41 10.35
CA PHE A 73 -12.72 6.70 9.32
C PHE A 73 -14.04 6.17 9.89
N ASP A 74 -15.06 6.10 9.03
CA ASP A 74 -16.34 5.48 9.38
C ASP A 74 -16.19 3.98 9.65
N ARG A 75 -16.85 3.48 10.69
CA ARG A 75 -16.71 2.10 11.17
C ARG A 75 -17.27 1.09 10.18
N ASP A 76 -18.44 1.35 9.61
CA ASP A 76 -19.11 0.40 8.72
C ASP A 76 -18.43 0.37 7.36
N ALA A 77 -17.98 1.52 6.86
CA ALA A 77 -17.11 1.60 5.69
C ALA A 77 -15.80 0.85 5.90
N ALA A 78 -15.18 0.96 7.08
CA ALA A 78 -13.96 0.22 7.42
C ALA A 78 -14.19 -1.30 7.45
N LYS A 79 -15.29 -1.76 8.08
CA LYS A 79 -15.68 -3.18 8.11
C LYS A 79 -15.89 -3.73 6.72
N HIS A 80 -16.72 -3.06 5.93
CA HIS A 80 -17.01 -3.46 4.56
C HIS A 80 -15.72 -3.61 3.74
N ARG A 81 -14.82 -2.62 3.86
CA ARG A 81 -13.53 -2.65 3.18
C ARG A 81 -12.62 -3.79 3.64
N PHE A 82 -12.65 -4.13 4.93
CA PHE A 82 -11.89 -5.26 5.46
C PHE A 82 -12.40 -6.59 4.88
N HIS A 83 -13.72 -6.82 4.89
CA HIS A 83 -14.33 -8.02 4.31
C HIS A 83 -14.04 -8.15 2.81
N GLU A 84 -14.19 -7.07 2.03
CA GLU A 84 -13.81 -7.07 0.59
C GLU A 84 -12.36 -7.49 0.33
N ILE A 85 -11.45 -7.23 1.29
CA ILE A 85 -10.05 -7.63 1.19
C ILE A 85 -9.93 -9.12 1.54
N VAL A 86 -10.57 -9.58 2.61
CA VAL A 86 -10.58 -10.99 3.03
C VAL A 86 -11.16 -11.88 1.94
N ASP A 87 -12.33 -11.53 1.39
CA ASP A 87 -13.01 -12.29 0.33
C ASP A 87 -12.09 -12.49 -0.89
N ARG A 88 -11.38 -11.42 -1.30
CA ARG A 88 -10.39 -11.54 -2.38
C ARG A 88 -9.28 -12.52 -2.06
N TYR A 89 -8.83 -12.59 -0.81
CA TYR A 89 -7.82 -13.57 -0.41
C TYR A 89 -8.36 -15.01 -0.37
N GLU A 90 -9.63 -15.21 0.03
CA GLU A 90 -10.30 -16.52 -0.01
C GLU A 90 -10.46 -17.04 -1.45
N ASP A 91 -10.73 -16.14 -2.40
CA ASP A 91 -10.85 -16.44 -3.84
C ASP A 91 -9.49 -16.76 -4.53
N GLY A 92 -8.39 -16.88 -3.76
CA GLY A 92 -7.09 -17.25 -4.31
C GLY A 92 -6.35 -16.10 -5.02
N TRP A 93 -6.67 -14.85 -4.68
CA TRP A 93 -6.05 -13.68 -5.31
C TRP A 93 -4.52 -13.67 -5.15
N ASN A 94 -3.83 -13.63 -6.30
CA ASN A 94 -2.37 -13.50 -6.38
C ASN A 94 -1.97 -12.04 -6.64
N PHE A 95 -0.91 -11.58 -5.96
CA PHE A 95 -0.43 -10.22 -6.14
C PHE A 95 -0.01 -9.96 -7.59
N ARG A 96 -0.57 -8.91 -8.18
CA ARG A 96 -0.05 -8.39 -9.45
C ARG A 96 1.34 -7.81 -9.20
N LEU A 97 2.37 -8.51 -9.67
CA LEU A 97 3.74 -7.99 -9.65
C LEU A 97 3.78 -6.62 -10.33
N LYS A 98 4.47 -5.66 -9.69
CA LYS A 98 4.76 -4.39 -10.34
C LYS A 98 5.52 -4.67 -11.65
N PRO A 99 5.20 -3.99 -12.76
CA PRO A 99 5.78 -4.32 -14.08
C PRO A 99 7.30 -4.43 -14.07
N HIS A 100 8.01 -3.60 -13.30
CA HIS A 100 9.47 -3.59 -13.20
C HIS A 100 10.08 -4.62 -12.25
N LEU A 101 9.24 -5.38 -11.56
CA LEU A 101 9.67 -6.50 -10.73
C LEU A 101 9.48 -7.84 -11.44
N ARG A 102 8.80 -7.85 -12.60
CA ARG A 102 8.68 -9.04 -13.44
C ARG A 102 10.07 -9.50 -13.84
N PRO A 103 10.38 -10.81 -13.78
CA PRO A 103 11.55 -11.33 -14.48
C PRO A 103 11.37 -10.96 -15.95
N ASN A 104 12.37 -10.35 -16.58
CA ASN A 104 12.29 -9.90 -17.97
C ASN A 104 11.79 -11.05 -18.85
N GLY A 105 10.54 -10.95 -19.28
CA GLY A 105 10.07 -11.51 -20.53
C GLY A 105 9.83 -10.32 -21.44
N ASP A 106 10.87 -10.03 -22.21
CA ASP A 106 10.88 -9.24 -23.45
C ASP A 106 10.72 -7.72 -23.35
N ASP A 107 11.82 -7.04 -23.69
CA ASP A 107 11.77 -5.89 -24.59
C ASP A 107 11.08 -6.34 -25.90
N ALA A 108 9.78 -6.05 -26.05
CA ALA A 108 9.05 -6.06 -27.31
C ALA A 108 7.82 -5.14 -27.22
#